data_AF-A0AAN8WIB7-F1
#
_entry.id   AF-A0AAN8WIB7-F1
#
_cell.length_a   1.000
_cell.length_b   1.000
_cell.length_c   1.000
_cell.angle_alpha   90.00
_cell.angle_beta   90.00
_cell.angle_gamma   90.00
#
_symmetry.space_group_name_H-M   'P 1'
#
loop_
_entity.id
_entity.type
_entity.pdbx_description
1 polymer ?
#
loop_
_entity_poly.entity_id
_entity_poly.type
_entity_poly.pdbx_seq_one_letter_code
_entity_poly.pdbx_strand_id
1 'polypeptide(L)'
;FLAFLLIAVIAIVTVESNLEVDVLIAWKDQLVDPNNVLQSWDPTLANPCTWFHVTCNSYNSVVRVDLGDAGISGPLVPELGQLSNLQYL
;
A
#
# COMPACT_ATOMS: atom_id res chain seq x y z
N PHE A 1 -24.09 -41.02 -12.34
CA PHE A 1 -23.53 -39.81 -12.98
C PHE A 1 -23.59 -38.56 -12.09
N LEU A 2 -23.60 -38.75 -10.76
CA LEU A 2 -23.79 -37.71 -9.73
C LEU A 2 -22.50 -36.96 -9.32
N ALA A 3 -21.40 -37.17 -10.04
CA ALA A 3 -20.08 -36.64 -9.66
C ALA A 3 -19.74 -35.28 -10.29
N PHE A 4 -20.66 -34.67 -11.04
CA PHE A 4 -20.50 -33.32 -11.58
C PHE A 4 -20.80 -32.21 -10.55
N LEU A 5 -21.18 -32.58 -9.32
CA LEU A 5 -21.36 -31.67 -8.18
C LEU A 5 -20.04 -31.37 -7.44
N LEU A 6 -18.91 -31.43 -8.15
CA LEU A 6 -17.61 -30.87 -7.71
C LEU A 6 -17.55 -29.38 -8.06
N ILE A 7 -18.63 -28.63 -7.80
CA ILE A 7 -18.54 -27.17 -7.77
C ILE A 7 -17.77 -26.85 -6.50
N ALA A 8 -16.44 -26.76 -6.63
CA ALA A 8 -15.59 -26.15 -5.63
C ALA A 8 -16.21 -24.80 -5.29
N VAL A 9 -16.74 -24.68 -4.06
CA VAL A 9 -17.12 -23.39 -3.51
C VAL A 9 -15.81 -22.62 -3.34
N ILE A 10 -15.43 -21.86 -4.36
CA ILE A 10 -14.37 -20.88 -4.25
C ILE A 10 -14.91 -19.85 -3.26
N ALA A 11 -14.44 -19.91 -2.02
CA ALA A 11 -14.64 -18.82 -1.09
C ALA A 11 -13.92 -17.61 -1.70
N ILE A 12 -14.69 -16.71 -2.31
CA ILE A 12 -14.17 -15.43 -2.78
C ILE A 12 -13.91 -14.62 -1.51
N VAL A 13 -12.66 -14.64 -1.04
CA VAL A 13 -12.21 -13.71 0.00
C VAL A 13 -12.20 -12.35 -0.66
N THR A 14 -13.15 -11.49 -0.32
CA THR A 14 -13.15 -10.10 -0.74
C THR A 14 -12.05 -9.39 0.04
N VAL A 15 -10.93 -9.09 -0.60
CA VAL A 15 -9.95 -8.15 -0.05
C VAL A 15 -10.56 -6.75 -0.24
N GLU A 16 -10.84 -6.04 0.85
CA GLU A 16 -11.15 -4.63 0.76
C GLU A 16 -9.91 -3.90 0.24
N SER A 17 -9.99 -3.40 -1.00
CA SER A 17 -8.93 -2.60 -1.61
C SER A 17 -8.86 -1.26 -0.89
N ASN A 18 -7.69 -0.94 -0.34
CA ASN A 18 -7.43 0.38 0.21
C ASN A 18 -6.65 1.22 -0.81
N LEU A 19 -7.26 2.30 -1.28
CA LEU A 19 -6.66 3.19 -2.27
C LEU A 19 -5.28 3.70 -1.83
N GLU A 20 -5.09 4.00 -0.54
CA GLU A 20 -3.80 4.48 -0.04
C GLU A 20 -2.72 3.40 -0.08
N VAL A 21 -3.11 2.12 0.14
CA VAL A 21 -2.21 0.97 -0.05
C VAL A 21 -1.83 0.88 -1.53
N ASP A 22 -2.81 0.89 -2.44
CA ASP A 22 -2.56 0.75 -3.88
C ASP A 22 -1.65 1.86 -4.41
N VAL A 23 -1.91 3.12 -4.02
CA VAL A 23 -1.12 4.29 -4.42
C VAL A 23 0.31 4.20 -3.91
N LEU A 24 0.50 3.87 -2.63
CA LEU A 24 1.84 3.80 -2.05
C LEU A 24 2.64 2.60 -2.59
N ILE A 25 2.00 1.47 -2.89
CA ILE A 25 2.66 0.33 -3.54
C ILE A 25 3.05 0.67 -4.98
N ALA A 26 2.16 1.31 -5.74
CA ALA A 26 2.48 1.79 -7.08
C ALA A 26 3.66 2.76 -7.08
N TRP A 27 3.76 3.62 -6.06
CA TRP A 27 4.94 4.48 -5.89
C TRP A 27 6.19 3.67 -5.54
N LYS A 28 6.11 2.75 -4.57
CA LYS A 28 7.21 1.85 -4.17
C LYS A 28 7.80 1.10 -5.36
N ASP A 29 6.98 0.64 -6.30
CA ASP A 29 7.43 -0.08 -7.50
C ASP A 29 8.26 0.78 -8.47
N GLN A 30 8.18 2.11 -8.35
CA GLN A 30 9.00 3.05 -9.12
C GLN A 30 10.29 3.47 -8.39
N LEU A 31 10.44 3.10 -7.11
CA LEU A 31 11.56 3.52 -6.27
C LEU A 31 12.68 2.48 -6.29
N VAL A 32 13.91 2.98 -6.26
CA VAL A 32 15.13 2.20 -6.03
C VAL A 32 15.47 2.30 -4.55
N ASP A 33 15.28 1.19 -3.84
CA ASP A 33 15.51 1.07 -2.40
C ASP A 33 16.61 0.02 -2.12
N PRO A 34 17.90 0.41 -2.16
CA PRO A 34 19.02 -0.52 -2.02
C PRO A 34 19.16 -1.09 -0.59
N ASN A 35 18.54 -0.46 0.40
CA ASN A 35 18.70 -0.80 1.81
C ASN A 35 17.43 -1.44 2.41
N ASN A 36 16.42 -1.74 1.59
CA ASN A 36 15.12 -2.29 2.03
C ASN A 36 14.43 -1.43 3.10
N VAL A 37 14.52 -0.10 2.98
CA VAL A 37 13.84 0.83 3.88
C VAL A 37 12.32 0.66 3.81
N LEU A 38 11.78 0.34 2.64
CA LEU A 38 10.35 0.14 2.38
C LEU A 38 9.90 -1.31 2.60
N GLN A 39 10.68 -2.13 3.32
CA GLN A 39 10.35 -3.55 3.53
C GLN A 39 9.02 -3.74 4.27
N SER A 40 8.64 -2.83 5.16
CA SER A 40 7.37 -2.92 5.90
C SER A 40 6.14 -2.61 5.04
N TRP A 41 6.32 -2.09 3.82
CA TRP A 41 5.22 -1.74 2.92
C TRP A 41 4.66 -3.01 2.29
N ASP A 42 3.68 -3.60 2.98
CA ASP A 42 3.07 -4.89 2.66
C ASP A 42 1.66 -4.68 2.06
N PRO A 43 1.45 -5.01 0.77
CA PRO A 43 0.18 -4.83 0.08
C PRO A 43 -0.95 -5.72 0.62
N THR A 44 -0.64 -6.72 1.47
CA THR A 44 -1.64 -7.62 2.04
C THR A 44 -2.33 -7.04 3.28
N LEU A 45 -1.83 -5.91 3.80
CA LEU A 45 -2.42 -5.22 4.95
C LEU A 45 -3.59 -4.34 4.52
N ALA A 46 -4.59 -4.23 5.40
CA ALA A 46 -5.81 -3.45 5.13
C ALA A 46 -5.58 -1.93 5.05
N ASN A 47 -4.50 -1.41 5.61
CA ASN A 47 -4.12 0.00 5.55
C ASN A 47 -2.59 0.15 5.76
N PRO A 48 -2.01 1.28 5.33
CA PRO A 48 -0.56 1.48 5.39
C PRO A 48 -0.07 2.05 6.73
N CYS A 49 -0.91 2.21 7.75
CA CYS A 49 -0.58 2.97 8.96
C CYS A 49 0.44 2.29 9.87
N THR A 50 0.71 1.00 9.66
CA THR A 50 1.77 0.26 10.36
C THR A 50 3.08 0.25 9.59
N TRP A 51 3.12 0.81 8.38
CA TRP A 51 4.33 0.87 7.58
C TRP A 51 5.29 1.92 8.14
N PHE A 52 6.59 1.60 8.15
CA PHE A 52 7.61 2.57 8.42
C PHE A 52 7.53 3.74 7.45
N HIS A 53 7.90 4.92 7.95
CA HIS A 53 7.87 6.18 7.22
C HIS A 53 6.48 6.69 6.84
N VAL A 54 5.41 6.00 7.26
CA VAL A 54 4.02 6.44 7.06
C VAL A 54 3.44 6.88 8.40
N THR A 55 2.75 8.02 8.41
CA THR A 55 1.96 8.49 9.56
C THR A 55 0.52 8.68 9.12
N CYS A 56 -0.40 8.12 9.90
CA CYS A 56 -1.84 8.26 9.69
C CYS A 56 -2.49 9.17 10.74
N ASN A 57 -3.66 9.71 10.41
CA ASN A 57 -4.55 10.36 11.36
C ASN A 57 -5.38 9.34 12.17
N SER A 58 -6.26 9.84 13.04
CA SER A 58 -7.17 9.03 13.87
C SER A 58 -8.21 8.22 13.08
N TYR A 59 -8.35 8.47 11.79
CA TYR A 59 -9.25 7.75 10.87
C TYR A 59 -8.52 6.72 10.02
N ASN A 60 -7.26 6.39 10.36
CA ASN A 60 -6.41 5.46 9.61
C ASN A 60 -6.17 5.89 8.15
N SER A 61 -6.10 7.20 7.90
CA SER A 61 -5.76 7.75 6.58
C SER A 61 -4.41 8.45 6.63
N VAL A 62 -3.60 8.25 5.60
CA VAL A 62 -2.23 8.77 5.48
C VAL A 62 -2.24 10.30 5.48
N VAL A 63 -1.44 10.87 6.39
CA VAL A 63 -1.21 12.33 6.49
C VAL A 63 0.23 12.73 6.24
N ARG A 64 1.19 11.81 6.42
CA ARG A 64 2.59 12.06 6.11
C ARG A 64 3.26 10.79 5.59
N VAL A 65 4.08 10.95 4.56
CA VAL A 65 5.10 9.96 4.18
C VAL A 65 6.45 10.67 4.25
N ASP A 66 7.44 10.09 4.90
CA ASP A 66 8.74 10.73 5.13
C ASP A 66 9.90 9.80 4.77
N LEU A 67 10.40 9.97 3.55
CA LEU A 67 11.55 9.24 3.01
C LEU A 67 12.82 10.09 3.00
N GLY A 68 12.86 11.18 3.77
CA GLY A 68 14.02 12.06 3.89
C GLY A 68 15.25 11.30 4.39
N ASP A 69 16.40 11.52 3.75
CA ASP A 69 17.68 10.87 4.07
C ASP A 69 17.66 9.32 4.10
N ALA A 70 16.63 8.69 3.53
CA ALA A 70 16.48 7.24 3.49
C ALA A 70 17.41 6.53 2.47
N GLY A 71 18.11 7.31 1.62
CA GLY A 71 18.93 6.75 0.54
C GLY A 71 18.11 6.08 -0.57
N ILE A 72 16.81 6.41 -0.66
CA ILE A 72 15.90 5.97 -1.73
C ILE A 72 15.99 6.96 -2.88
N SER A 73 15.90 6.46 -4.12
CA SER A 73 15.86 7.31 -5.32
C SER A 73 14.75 6.85 -6.26
N GLY A 74 14.26 7.74 -7.12
CA GLY A 74 13.18 7.44 -8.06
C GLY A 74 12.24 8.63 -8.26
N PRO A 75 11.28 8.52 -9.18
CA PRO A 75 10.33 9.57 -9.46
C PRO A 75 9.21 9.63 -8.41
N LEU A 76 8.60 10.80 -8.31
CA LEU A 76 7.25 10.90 -7.75
C LEU A 76 6.25 10.46 -8.82
N VAL A 77 5.15 9.84 -8.38
CA VAL A 77 4.08 9.37 -9.26
C VAL A 77 2.82 10.23 -9.08
N PRO A 78 2.06 10.54 -10.15
CA PRO A 78 0.88 11.40 -10.05
C PRO A 78 -0.22 10.85 -9.13
N GLU A 79 -0.27 9.54 -8.94
CA GLU A 79 -1.19 8.81 -8.07
C GLU A 79 -1.07 9.27 -6.61
N LEU A 80 0.07 9.81 -6.18
CA LEU A 80 0.23 10.40 -4.84
C LEU A 80 -0.78 11.53 -4.57
N GLY A 81 -1.27 12.20 -5.63
CA GLY A 81 -2.33 13.20 -5.52
C GLY A 81 -3.69 12.62 -5.10
N GLN A 82 -3.87 11.30 -5.09
CA GLN A 82 -5.07 10.63 -4.62
C GLN A 82 -5.11 10.45 -3.10
N LEU A 83 -3.98 10.68 -2.41
CA LEU A 83 -3.90 10.66 -0.94
C LEU A 83 -4.54 11.93 -0.36
N SER A 84 -5.87 11.95 -0.29
CA SER A 84 -6.68 13.14 0.02
C SER A 84 -6.38 13.82 1.36
N ASN A 85 -5.84 13.09 2.34
CA ASN A 85 -5.48 13.63 3.66
C ASN A 85 -3.98 13.89 3.82
N LEU A 86 -3.17 13.67 2.77
CA LEU A 86 -1.73 13.90 2.81
C LEU A 86 -1.43 15.39 3.02
N GLN A 87 -0.61 15.67 4.02
CA GLN A 87 -0.20 17.03 4.40
C GLN A 87 1.30 17.24 4.20
N TYR A 88 2.09 16.18 4.35
CA TYR A 88 3.54 16.23 4.25
C TYR A 88 4.06 15.05 3.43
N LEU A 89 5.02 15.35 2.55
CA LEU A 89 5.74 14.38 1.73
C LEU A 89 7.23 14.73 1.76
#